data_AF-A0A5M4AJY7-F1
#
_entry.id   AF-A0A5M4AJY7-F1
#
_cell.length_a   1.000
_cell.length_b   1.000
_cell.length_c   1.000
_cell.angle_alpha   90.00
_cell.angle_beta   90.00
_cell.angle_gamma   90.00
#
_symmetry.space_group_name_H-M   'P 1'
#
loop_
_entity.id
_entity.type
_entity.pdbx_description
1 polymer ?
#
loop_
_entity_poly.entity_id
_entity_poly.type
_entity_poly.pdbx_seq_one_letter_code
_entity_poly.pdbx_strand_id
1 'polypeptide(L)'
;MRKLVIILLVLPFFTACNQKELKKLKEENAQLTQIAQKRDSTINDFVESFQAIAANLDSIKVKEKLISVQAAGEQTADSKTQVLNDLNLVKSQLNKNKADLADLNNKLKNSWYRNSKLKKLTESLQRQIQEKEESVANLTSQVAALNGKVDNLNGQVAELK
;
A
#
# COMPACT_ATOMS: atom_id res chain seq x y z
N MET A 1 -40.09 40.61 52.89
CA MET A 1 -39.11 41.01 51.85
C MET A 1 -37.69 40.49 52.10
N ARG A 2 -37.13 40.55 53.33
CA ARG A 2 -35.78 40.02 53.62
C ARG A 2 -35.55 38.53 53.27
N LYS A 3 -36.55 37.67 53.45
CA LYS A 3 -36.45 36.23 53.13
C LYS A 3 -36.43 35.92 51.61
N LEU A 4 -37.01 36.79 50.78
CA LEU A 4 -37.02 36.63 49.31
C LEU A 4 -35.69 37.03 48.67
N VAL A 5 -35.01 38.03 49.26
CA VAL A 5 -33.66 38.45 48.81
C VAL A 5 -32.63 37.35 49.01
N ILE A 6 -32.73 36.58 50.10
CA ILE A 6 -31.82 35.46 50.39
C ILE A 6 -32.01 34.31 49.38
N ILE A 7 -33.25 34.04 48.96
CA ILE A 7 -33.54 32.99 47.96
C ILE A 7 -33.01 33.38 46.57
N LEU A 8 -33.19 34.65 46.17
CA LEU A 8 -32.70 35.16 44.88
C LEU A 8 -31.15 35.15 44.79
N LEU A 9 -30.47 35.33 45.92
CA LEU A 9 -28.99 35.39 45.98
C LEU A 9 -28.32 34.01 45.99
N VAL A 10 -29.04 32.95 46.38
CA VAL A 10 -28.52 31.57 46.46
C VAL A 10 -28.78 30.76 45.17
N LEU A 11 -29.78 31.14 44.37
CA LEU A 11 -30.11 30.53 43.08
C LEU A 11 -28.95 30.45 42.06
N PRO A 12 -28.10 31.48 41.87
CA PRO A 12 -26.98 31.40 40.91
C PRO A 12 -25.81 30.51 41.39
N PHE A 13 -25.74 30.15 42.67
CA PHE A 13 -24.67 29.27 43.17
C PHE A 13 -24.89 27.79 42.79
N PHE A 14 -26.14 27.37 42.57
CA PHE A 14 -26.46 25.98 42.18
C PHE A 14 -26.22 25.70 40.68
N THR A 15 -26.22 26.71 39.81
CA THR A 15 -26.00 26.53 38.36
C THR A 15 -24.53 26.55 37.97
N ALA A 16 -23.66 27.16 38.78
CA ALA A 16 -22.23 27.30 38.50
C ALA A 16 -21.45 25.95 38.61
N CYS A 17 -21.92 25.00 39.43
CA CYS A 17 -21.25 23.72 39.62
C CYS A 17 -21.43 22.79 38.39
N ASN A 18 -22.63 22.75 37.81
CA ASN A 18 -22.91 21.96 36.62
C ASN A 18 -22.26 22.52 35.34
N GLN A 19 -21.96 23.82 35.29
CA GLN A 19 -21.39 24.44 34.08
C GLN A 19 -19.93 24.02 33.83
N LYS A 20 -19.14 23.81 34.89
CA LYS A 20 -17.75 23.32 34.77
C LYS A 20 -17.70 21.89 34.25
N GLU A 21 -18.53 21.01 34.82
CA GLU A 21 -18.63 19.61 34.39
C GLU A 21 -19.18 19.50 32.96
N LEU A 22 -20.22 20.28 32.62
CA LEU A 22 -20.75 20.36 31.26
C LEU A 22 -19.70 20.85 30.26
N LYS A 23 -18.89 21.85 30.62
CA LYS A 23 -17.81 22.33 29.77
C LYS A 23 -16.76 21.25 29.55
N LYS A 24 -16.34 20.56 30.61
CA LYS A 24 -15.38 19.44 30.55
C LYS A 24 -15.91 18.30 29.66
N LEU A 25 -17.17 17.89 29.85
CA LEU A 25 -17.83 16.87 29.03
C LEU A 25 -17.88 17.27 27.54
N LYS A 26 -18.16 18.55 27.23
CA LYS A 26 -18.14 19.05 25.86
C LYS A 26 -16.75 19.02 25.25
N GLU A 27 -15.73 19.42 26.02
CA GLU A 27 -14.33 19.37 25.58
C GLU A 27 -13.87 17.93 25.34
N GLU A 28 -14.16 17.00 26.25
CA GLU A 28 -13.87 15.57 26.09
C GLU A 28 -14.59 14.98 24.88
N ASN A 29 -15.88 15.31 24.68
CA ASN A 29 -16.64 14.85 23.52
C ASN A 29 -16.06 15.38 22.20
N ALA A 30 -15.65 16.66 22.17
CA ALA A 30 -14.98 17.25 21.01
C ALA A 30 -13.64 16.55 20.72
N GLN A 31 -12.84 16.28 21.75
CA GLN A 31 -11.58 15.53 21.62
C GLN A 31 -11.81 14.11 21.10
N LEU A 32 -12.77 13.37 21.66
CA LEU A 32 -13.11 12.03 21.20
C LEU A 32 -13.57 12.03 19.74
N THR A 33 -14.34 13.05 19.34
CA THR A 33 -14.79 13.22 17.95
C THR A 33 -13.62 13.45 17.01
N GLN A 34 -12.67 14.31 17.38
CA GLN A 34 -11.46 14.55 16.58
C GLN A 34 -10.59 13.30 16.47
N ILE A 35 -10.43 12.54 17.55
CA ILE A 35 -9.70 11.26 17.57
C ILE A 35 -10.37 10.24 16.64
N ALA A 36 -11.69 10.13 16.68
CA ALA A 36 -12.45 9.25 15.81
C ALA A 36 -12.28 9.63 14.33
N GLN A 37 -12.43 10.92 13.99
CA GLN A 37 -12.23 11.42 12.63
C GLN A 37 -10.80 11.14 12.12
N LYS A 38 -9.78 11.39 12.95
CA LYS A 38 -8.38 11.12 12.60
C LYS A 38 -8.13 9.63 12.38
N ARG A 39 -8.73 8.77 13.21
CA ARG A 39 -8.66 7.31 13.05
C ARG A 39 -9.28 6.88 11.73
N ASP A 40 -10.47 7.37 11.41
CA ASP A 40 -11.20 6.96 10.22
C ASP A 40 -10.46 7.41 8.94
N SER A 41 -9.93 8.64 8.92
CA SER A 41 -9.05 9.09 7.84
C SER A 41 -7.79 8.23 7.71
N THR A 42 -7.13 7.88 8.82
CA THR A 42 -5.94 6.99 8.79
C THR A 42 -6.27 5.61 8.22
N ILE A 43 -7.45 5.06 8.55
CA ILE A 43 -7.90 3.77 8.03
C ILE A 43 -8.19 3.87 6.53
N ASN A 44 -8.84 4.93 6.08
CA ASN A 44 -9.13 5.14 4.66
C ASN A 44 -7.84 5.25 3.84
N ASP A 45 -6.89 6.09 4.27
CA ASP A 45 -5.60 6.25 3.60
C ASP A 45 -4.83 4.92 3.53
N PHE A 46 -4.91 4.11 4.59
CA PHE A 46 -4.33 2.77 4.61
C PHE A 46 -4.99 1.85 3.58
N VAL A 47 -6.33 1.82 3.55
CA VAL A 47 -7.10 0.94 2.64
C VAL A 47 -6.83 1.31 1.19
N GLU A 48 -6.79 2.61 0.86
CA GLU A 48 -6.45 3.09 -0.47
C GLU A 48 -5.04 2.67 -0.89
N SER A 49 -4.06 2.87 0.00
CA SER A 49 -2.66 2.47 -0.26
C SER A 49 -2.55 0.95 -0.43
N PHE A 50 -3.25 0.18 0.40
CA PHE A 50 -3.30 -1.28 0.31
C PHE A 50 -3.88 -1.74 -1.04
N GLN A 51 -5.01 -1.15 -1.45
CA GLN A 51 -5.66 -1.48 -2.72
C GLN A 51 -4.78 -1.15 -3.92
N ALA A 52 -4.08 0.00 -3.89
CA ALA A 52 -3.16 0.39 -4.95
C ALA A 52 -2.02 -0.62 -5.13
N ILE A 53 -1.38 -1.06 -4.03
CA ILE A 53 -0.33 -2.06 -4.06
C ILE A 53 -0.88 -3.41 -4.56
N ALA A 54 -2.01 -3.85 -4.02
CA ALA A 54 -2.63 -5.11 -4.40
C ALA A 54 -3.00 -5.15 -5.90
N ALA A 55 -3.63 -4.09 -6.42
CA ALA A 55 -3.97 -3.98 -7.83
C ALA A 55 -2.72 -3.97 -8.73
N ASN A 56 -1.65 -3.32 -8.28
CA ASN A 56 -0.40 -3.33 -9.03
C ASN A 56 0.27 -4.72 -9.04
N LEU A 57 0.24 -5.46 -7.93
CA LEU A 57 0.71 -6.86 -7.87
C LEU A 57 -0.08 -7.78 -8.81
N ASP A 58 -1.39 -7.60 -8.91
CA ASP A 58 -2.23 -8.32 -9.87
C ASP A 58 -1.85 -7.99 -11.32
N SER A 59 -1.59 -6.71 -11.62
CA SER A 59 -1.10 -6.28 -12.93
C SER A 59 0.24 -6.92 -13.28
N ILE A 60 1.18 -6.96 -12.32
CA ILE A 60 2.47 -7.65 -12.46
C ILE A 60 2.24 -9.11 -12.80
N LYS A 61 1.37 -9.82 -12.06
CA LYS A 61 1.07 -11.23 -12.30
C LYS A 61 0.58 -11.51 -13.73
N VAL A 62 -0.28 -10.63 -14.26
CA VAL A 62 -0.78 -10.76 -15.64
C VAL A 62 0.36 -10.55 -16.64
N LYS A 63 1.20 -9.53 -16.44
CA LYS A 63 2.36 -9.25 -17.31
C LYS A 63 3.40 -10.36 -17.28
N GLU A 64 3.70 -10.92 -16.12
CA GLU A 64 4.60 -12.07 -15.98
C GLU A 64 4.10 -13.29 -16.78
N LYS A 65 2.80 -13.57 -16.72
CA LYS A 65 2.18 -14.64 -17.51
C LYS A 65 2.32 -14.38 -19.01
N LEU A 66 2.08 -13.14 -19.45
CA LEU A 66 2.25 -12.74 -20.85
C LEU A 66 3.70 -12.92 -21.31
N ILE A 67 4.67 -12.46 -20.52
CA ILE A 67 6.11 -12.63 -20.78
C ILE A 67 6.44 -14.12 -20.92
N SER A 68 5.95 -14.96 -20.00
CA SER A 68 6.19 -16.40 -20.03
C SER A 68 5.65 -17.06 -21.31
N VAL A 69 4.44 -16.69 -21.75
CA VAL A 69 3.85 -17.21 -23.00
C VAL A 69 4.64 -16.74 -24.22
N GLN A 70 5.01 -15.46 -24.27
CA GLN A 70 5.79 -14.90 -25.37
C GLN A 70 7.17 -15.52 -25.46
N ALA A 71 7.85 -15.73 -24.33
CA ALA A 71 9.17 -16.36 -24.26
C ALA A 71 9.17 -17.84 -24.68
N ALA A 72 8.04 -18.55 -24.53
CA ALA A 72 7.89 -19.94 -24.95
C ALA A 72 7.58 -20.11 -26.45
N GLY A 73 7.11 -19.06 -27.12
CA GLY A 73 6.78 -19.07 -28.55
C GLY A 73 7.99 -18.87 -29.47
N GLU A 74 7.74 -18.73 -30.77
CA GLU A 74 8.77 -18.41 -31.75
C GLU A 74 9.33 -16.99 -31.50
N GLN A 75 10.66 -16.89 -31.38
CA GLN A 75 11.35 -15.66 -30.98
C GLN A 75 11.77 -14.85 -32.21
N THR A 76 10.91 -13.92 -32.64
CA THR A 76 11.29 -12.87 -33.60
C THR A 76 12.05 -11.75 -32.89
N ALA A 77 12.76 -10.90 -33.64
CA ALA A 77 13.46 -9.74 -33.06
C ALA A 77 12.49 -8.79 -32.32
N ASP A 78 11.29 -8.60 -32.87
CA ASP A 78 10.23 -7.78 -32.30
C ASP A 78 9.68 -8.38 -31.01
N SER A 79 9.39 -9.70 -30.98
CA SER A 79 8.84 -10.35 -29.79
C SER A 79 9.84 -10.34 -28.63
N LYS A 80 11.14 -10.50 -28.90
CA LYS A 80 12.20 -10.33 -27.90
C LYS A 80 12.26 -8.93 -27.32
N THR A 81 12.20 -7.91 -28.18
CA THR A 81 12.23 -6.51 -27.75
C THR A 81 11.03 -6.21 -26.85
N GLN A 82 9.85 -6.71 -27.22
CA GLN A 82 8.65 -6.58 -26.40
C GLN A 82 8.80 -7.26 -25.04
N VAL A 83 9.28 -8.50 -25.01
CA VAL A 83 9.53 -9.25 -23.76
C VAL A 83 10.48 -8.49 -22.82
N LEU A 84 11.55 -7.92 -23.34
CA LEU A 84 12.49 -7.11 -22.55
C LEU A 84 11.85 -5.84 -22.00
N ASN A 85 11.05 -5.15 -22.81
CA ASN A 85 10.32 -3.95 -22.38
C ASN A 85 9.29 -4.25 -21.30
N ASP A 86 8.50 -5.32 -21.47
CA ASP A 86 7.51 -5.75 -20.48
C ASP A 86 8.19 -6.19 -19.18
N LEU A 87 9.33 -6.89 -19.25
CA LEU A 87 10.10 -7.27 -18.07
C LEU A 87 10.64 -6.05 -17.30
N ASN A 88 11.12 -5.03 -18.01
CA ASN A 88 11.57 -3.78 -17.39
C ASN A 88 10.41 -3.04 -16.72
N LEU A 89 9.23 -3.02 -17.36
CA LEU A 89 8.03 -2.43 -16.78
C LEU A 89 7.61 -3.18 -15.50
N VAL A 90 7.61 -4.51 -15.52
CA VAL A 90 7.33 -5.34 -14.33
C VAL A 90 8.30 -5.02 -13.18
N LYS A 91 9.60 -4.92 -13.47
CA LYS A 91 10.62 -4.54 -12.46
C LYS A 91 10.36 -3.16 -11.86
N SER A 92 10.00 -2.18 -12.70
CA SER A 92 9.67 -0.83 -12.26
C SER A 92 8.44 -0.82 -11.35
N GLN A 93 7.37 -1.52 -11.75
CA GLN A 93 6.14 -1.66 -10.96
C GLN A 93 6.41 -2.34 -9.61
N LEU A 94 7.22 -3.40 -9.60
CA LEU A 94 7.58 -4.09 -8.36
C LEU A 94 8.38 -3.20 -7.40
N ASN A 95 9.32 -2.40 -7.93
CA ASN A 95 10.04 -1.42 -7.13
C ASN A 95 9.13 -0.34 -6.56
N LYS A 96 8.13 0.11 -7.33
CA LYS A 96 7.10 1.03 -6.84
C LYS A 96 6.33 0.42 -5.67
N ASN A 97 5.87 -0.84 -5.79
CA ASN A 97 5.18 -1.52 -4.69
C ASN A 97 6.02 -1.62 -3.42
N LYS A 98 7.34 -1.82 -3.55
CA LYS A 98 8.26 -1.83 -2.39
C LYS A 98 8.31 -0.47 -1.70
N ALA A 99 8.38 0.61 -2.48
CA ALA A 99 8.37 1.97 -1.95
C ALA A 99 7.03 2.29 -1.26
N ASP A 100 5.92 1.98 -1.92
CA ASP A 100 4.56 2.20 -1.39
C ASP A 100 4.32 1.37 -0.13
N LEU A 101 4.80 0.13 -0.06
CA LEU A 101 4.73 -0.71 1.14
C LEU A 101 5.57 -0.16 2.30
N ALA A 102 6.76 0.38 2.01
CA ALA A 102 7.60 1.02 3.01
C ALA A 102 6.92 2.26 3.60
N ASP A 103 6.30 3.09 2.76
CA ASP A 103 5.49 4.23 3.20
C ASP A 103 4.29 3.78 4.05
N LEU A 104 3.55 2.77 3.60
CA LEU A 104 2.43 2.18 4.35
C LEU A 104 2.85 1.67 5.74
N ASN A 105 4.01 1.02 5.82
CA ASN A 105 4.58 0.53 7.07
C ASN A 105 4.99 1.70 8.00
N ASN A 106 5.56 2.77 7.45
CA ASN A 106 5.92 3.97 8.20
C ASN A 106 4.67 4.68 8.76
N LYS A 107 3.63 4.84 7.94
CA LYS A 107 2.32 5.37 8.36
C LYS A 107 1.74 4.54 9.52
N LEU A 108 1.78 3.21 9.42
CA LEU A 108 1.29 2.33 10.49
C LEU A 108 2.10 2.43 11.79
N LYS A 109 3.44 2.55 11.70
CA LYS A 109 4.31 2.71 12.87
C LYS A 109 4.12 4.04 13.59
N ASN A 110 3.90 5.11 12.82
CA ASN A 110 3.75 6.48 13.31
C ASN A 110 2.31 6.84 13.69
N SER A 111 1.34 6.01 13.30
CA SER A 111 -0.06 6.14 13.73
C SER A 111 -0.15 6.00 15.26
N TRP A 112 -0.90 6.93 15.88
CA TRP A 112 -1.27 6.83 17.29
C TRP A 112 -2.07 5.55 17.57
N TYR A 113 -2.77 5.04 16.55
CA TYR A 113 -3.57 3.84 16.58
C TYR A 113 -2.83 2.69 15.89
N ARG A 114 -2.26 1.79 16.70
CA ARG A 114 -1.60 0.57 16.21
C ARG A 114 -2.62 -0.54 16.01
N ASN A 115 -3.01 -0.79 14.78
CA ASN A 115 -3.98 -1.82 14.45
C ASN A 115 -3.30 -3.13 14.02
N SER A 116 -3.53 -4.21 14.76
CA SER A 116 -2.94 -5.53 14.49
C SER A 116 -3.44 -6.17 13.18
N LYS A 117 -4.67 -5.87 12.74
CA LYS A 117 -5.19 -6.35 11.45
C LYS A 117 -4.50 -5.64 10.29
N LEU A 118 -4.33 -4.32 10.36
CA LEU A 118 -3.61 -3.56 9.35
C LEU A 118 -2.15 -4.05 9.24
N LYS A 119 -1.50 -4.34 10.37
CA LYS A 119 -0.16 -4.95 10.39
C LYS A 119 -0.11 -6.29 9.62
N LYS A 120 -1.08 -7.18 9.86
CA LYS A 120 -1.17 -8.48 9.16
C LYS A 120 -1.39 -8.30 7.66
N LEU A 121 -2.16 -7.29 7.24
CA LEU A 121 -2.36 -6.97 5.83
C LEU A 121 -1.07 -6.47 5.18
N THR A 122 -0.32 -5.58 5.84
CA THR A 122 1.00 -5.13 5.39
C THR A 122 1.99 -6.29 5.26
N GLU A 123 2.03 -7.20 6.23
CA GLU A 123 2.84 -8.43 6.16
C GLU A 123 2.43 -9.34 5.00
N SER A 124 1.13 -9.40 4.68
CA SER A 124 0.64 -10.14 3.52
C SER A 124 1.16 -9.55 2.21
N LEU A 125 1.10 -8.22 2.06
CA LEU A 125 1.67 -7.54 0.89
C LEU A 125 3.18 -7.74 0.79
N GLN A 126 3.90 -7.71 1.92
CA GLN A 126 5.35 -7.96 1.94
C GLN A 126 5.70 -9.33 1.38
N ARG A 127 4.96 -10.38 1.77
CA ARG A 127 5.18 -11.74 1.25
C ARG A 127 4.88 -11.84 -0.24
N GLN A 128 3.76 -11.26 -0.68
CA GLN A 128 3.41 -11.26 -2.11
C GLN A 128 4.46 -10.54 -2.96
N ILE A 129 5.01 -9.41 -2.47
CA ILE A 129 6.12 -8.72 -3.14
C ILE A 129 7.35 -9.63 -3.24
N GLN A 130 7.73 -10.32 -2.17
CA GLN A 130 8.88 -11.25 -2.17
C GLN A 130 8.69 -12.39 -3.17
N GLU A 131 7.51 -13.02 -3.21
CA GLU A 131 7.16 -14.04 -4.19
C GLU A 131 7.28 -13.51 -5.63
N LYS A 132 6.89 -12.24 -5.86
CA LYS A 132 7.05 -11.57 -7.16
C LYS A 132 8.51 -11.23 -7.48
N GLU A 133 9.34 -10.90 -6.50
CA GLU A 133 10.77 -10.69 -6.73
C GLU A 133 11.44 -11.97 -7.22
N GLU A 134 11.13 -13.12 -6.60
CA GLU A 134 11.65 -14.42 -7.01
C GLU A 134 11.17 -14.82 -8.41
N SER A 135 9.87 -14.62 -8.69
CA SER A 135 9.28 -14.89 -10.00
C SER A 135 9.93 -14.03 -11.11
N VAL A 136 10.09 -12.73 -10.88
CA VAL A 136 10.74 -11.81 -11.83
C VAL A 136 12.22 -12.13 -12.03
N ALA A 137 12.93 -12.57 -10.99
CA ALA A 137 14.31 -13.02 -11.12
C ALA A 137 14.42 -14.29 -11.98
N ASN A 138 13.51 -15.24 -11.80
CA ASN A 138 13.43 -16.44 -12.62
C ASN A 138 13.10 -16.09 -14.09
N LEU A 139 12.08 -15.28 -14.34
CA LEU A 139 11.72 -14.82 -15.68
C LEU A 139 12.88 -14.08 -16.36
N THR A 140 13.60 -13.22 -15.62
CA THR A 140 14.80 -12.55 -16.13
C THR A 140 15.84 -13.55 -16.60
N SER A 141 16.09 -14.60 -15.82
CA SER A 141 17.07 -15.64 -16.14
C SER A 141 16.66 -16.43 -17.39
N GLN A 142 15.38 -16.78 -17.51
CA GLN A 142 14.85 -17.47 -18.68
C GLN A 142 14.97 -16.63 -19.96
N VAL A 143 14.60 -15.35 -19.89
CA VAL A 143 14.71 -14.42 -21.02
C VAL A 143 16.18 -14.23 -21.43
N ALA A 144 17.10 -14.13 -20.47
CA ALA A 144 18.53 -14.02 -20.76
C ALA A 144 19.08 -15.28 -21.46
N ALA A 145 18.71 -16.47 -20.98
CA ALA A 145 19.12 -17.74 -21.58
C ALA A 145 18.61 -17.89 -23.02
N LEU A 146 17.37 -17.49 -23.29
CA LEU A 146 16.79 -17.50 -24.64
C LEU A 146 17.52 -16.53 -25.58
N ASN A 147 17.84 -15.33 -25.12
CA ASN A 147 18.59 -14.37 -25.93
C ASN A 147 20.00 -14.88 -26.24
N GLY A 148 20.75 -15.34 -25.23
CA GLY A 148 22.10 -15.87 -25.43
C GLY A 148 22.17 -17.11 -26.32
N LYS A 149 21.16 -18.00 -26.25
CA LYS A 149 21.06 -19.17 -27.14
C LYS A 149 20.81 -18.78 -28.59
N VAL A 150 20.02 -17.74 -28.84
CA VAL A 150 19.75 -17.26 -30.21
C VAL A 150 20.97 -16.52 -30.78
N ASP A 151 21.70 -15.75 -29.98
CA ASP A 151 22.93 -15.08 -30.44
C ASP A 151 23.99 -16.12 -30.85
N ASN A 152 24.09 -17.23 -30.11
CA ASN A 152 24.96 -18.36 -30.46
C ASN A 152 24.52 -19.08 -31.75
N LEU A 153 23.21 -19.37 -31.90
CA LEU A 153 22.66 -20.02 -33.09
C LEU A 153 22.81 -19.14 -34.35
N ASN A 154 22.60 -17.82 -34.25
CA ASN A 154 22.80 -16.88 -35.35
C ASN A 154 24.28 -16.79 -35.77
N GLY A 155 25.21 -16.88 -34.82
CA GLY A 155 26.65 -16.95 -35.10
C GLY A 155 27.03 -18.20 -35.90
N GLN A 156 26.55 -19.37 -35.48
CA GLN A 156 26.83 -20.65 -36.17
C GLN A 156 26.22 -20.71 -37.58
N VAL A 157 25.03 -20.12 -37.78
CA VAL A 157 24.41 -20.05 -39.11
C VAL A 157 25.14 -19.07 -40.05
N ALA A 158 25.78 -18.02 -39.51
CA ALA A 158 26.60 -17.11 -40.30
C ALA A 158 27.95 -17.72 -40.71
N GLU A 159 28.50 -18.64 -39.91
CA GLU A 159 29.73 -19.39 -40.24
C GLU A 159 29.51 -20.56 -41.22
N LEU A 160 28.26 -21.00 -41.40
CA LEU A 160 27.87 -22.06 -42.35
C LEU A 160 27.49 -21.54 -43.75
N LYS A 161 27.74 -20.26 -44.05
CA LYS A 161 27.58 -19.65 -45.38
C LYS A 161 28.94 -19.30 -45.97
#